data_AF-A0AAW9SPL4-F1
#
_entry.id   AF-A0AAW9SPL4-F1
#
_cell.length_a   1.000
_cell.length_b   1.000
_cell.length_c   1.000
_cell.angle_alpha   90.00
_cell.angle_beta   90.00
_cell.angle_gamma   90.00
#
_symmetry.space_group_name_H-M   'P 1'
#
loop_
_entity.id
_entity.type
_entity.pdbx_description
1 polymer ?
#
loop_
_entity_poly.entity_id
_entity_poly.type
_entity_poly.pdbx_seq_one_letter_code
_entity_poly.pdbx_strand_id
1 'polypeptide(L)'
;MGWRVPAVWAAGLTLWMAIVGIVYHALLALDFDGLRWWTDQGLHTAVPIALFLWWLAFAPRAGLARRHALWWIGWPGLYMLYALIRGEIDGRHPYFFIDPPKIGWGPVLLWIVALGVVFWLAGLVLVALAKKSQPRPSSSRRCRP
;
A
#
# COMPACT_ATOMS: atom_id res chain seq x y z
N MET A 1 22.65 19.04 -1.72
CA MET A 1 22.23 17.63 -1.86
C MET A 1 20.77 17.55 -1.42
N GLY A 2 19.82 17.71 -2.35
CA GLY A 2 18.40 17.81 -1.99
C GLY A 2 17.84 16.45 -1.63
N TRP A 3 17.19 16.32 -0.48
CA TRP A 3 16.56 15.09 -0.02
C TRP A 3 15.43 14.71 -0.98
N ARG A 4 15.70 13.81 -1.92
CA ARG A 4 14.68 13.27 -2.84
C ARG A 4 14.43 11.81 -2.45
N VAL A 5 13.21 11.53 -2.01
CA VAL A 5 12.76 10.15 -1.74
C VAL A 5 12.86 9.35 -3.03
N PRO A 6 13.53 8.17 -3.06
CA PRO A 6 13.62 7.36 -4.27
C PRO A 6 12.22 6.95 -4.78
N ALA A 7 12.06 6.88 -6.10
CA ALA A 7 10.76 6.57 -6.74
C ALA A 7 10.11 5.29 -6.20
N VAL A 8 10.92 4.26 -5.93
CA VAL A 8 10.46 2.98 -5.38
C VAL A 8 9.84 3.15 -4.00
N TRP A 9 10.41 3.98 -3.13
CA TRP A 9 9.89 4.23 -1.79
C TRP A 9 8.68 5.15 -1.81
N ALA A 10 8.71 6.23 -2.60
CA ALA A 10 7.57 7.13 -2.74
C ALA A 10 6.32 6.38 -3.26
N ALA A 11 6.51 5.52 -4.26
CA ALA A 11 5.46 4.68 -4.80
C ALA A 11 5.00 3.59 -3.81
N GLY A 12 5.93 2.95 -3.10
CA GLY A 12 5.61 1.97 -2.05
C GLY A 12 4.77 2.58 -0.92
N LEU A 13 5.18 3.73 -0.39
CA LEU A 13 4.44 4.46 0.64
C LEU A 13 3.03 4.83 0.17
N THR A 14 2.92 5.28 -1.08
CA THR A 14 1.63 5.59 -1.69
C THR A 14 0.74 4.37 -1.80
N LEU A 15 1.30 3.23 -2.26
CA LEU A 15 0.56 1.97 -2.33
C LEU A 15 0.06 1.52 -0.95
N TRP A 16 0.95 1.48 0.06
CA TRP A 16 0.57 1.02 1.39
C TRP A 16 -0.52 1.90 2.00
N MET A 17 -0.40 3.21 1.89
CA MET A 17 -1.40 4.13 2.43
C MET A 17 -2.73 4.07 1.67
N ALA A 18 -2.69 3.92 0.34
CA ALA A 18 -3.91 3.74 -0.45
C ALA A 18 -4.64 2.45 -0.03
N ILE A 19 -3.91 1.35 0.20
CA ILE A 19 -4.51 0.11 0.69
C ILE A 19 -5.02 0.25 2.12
N VAL A 20 -4.36 1.00 3.00
CA VAL A 20 -4.89 1.33 4.34
C VAL A 20 -6.28 1.96 4.23
N GLY A 21 -6.44 2.99 3.38
CA GLY A 21 -7.75 3.62 3.17
C GLY A 21 -8.79 2.66 2.58
N ILE A 22 -8.40 1.87 1.57
CA ILE A 22 -9.32 0.92 0.92
C ILE A 22 -9.79 -0.16 1.90
N VAL A 23 -8.86 -0.81 2.60
CA VAL A 23 -9.18 -1.87 3.57
C VAL A 23 -9.98 -1.32 4.73
N TYR A 24 -9.66 -0.12 5.20
CA TYR A 24 -10.45 0.55 6.23
C TYR A 24 -11.90 0.71 5.78
N HIS A 25 -12.15 1.40 4.67
CA HIS A 25 -13.51 1.68 4.20
C HIS A 25 -14.29 0.43 3.79
N ALA A 26 -13.60 -0.62 3.34
CA ALA A 26 -14.25 -1.86 2.92
C ALA A 26 -14.55 -2.82 4.09
N LEU A 27 -13.68 -2.87 5.12
CA LEU A 27 -13.71 -3.95 6.11
C LEU A 27 -13.69 -3.48 7.57
N LEU A 28 -13.18 -2.28 7.87
CA LEU A 28 -12.86 -1.86 9.25
C LEU A 28 -13.50 -0.54 9.66
N ALA A 29 -14.29 0.10 8.80
CA ALA A 29 -14.92 1.36 9.11
C ALA A 29 -15.82 1.23 10.34
N LEU A 30 -15.67 2.16 11.28
CA LEU A 30 -16.44 2.22 12.51
C LEU A 30 -17.08 3.60 12.66
N ASP A 31 -18.21 3.63 13.34
CA ASP A 31 -18.90 4.87 13.66
C ASP A 31 -18.28 5.48 14.91
N PHE A 32 -17.59 6.62 14.74
CA PHE A 32 -16.94 7.36 15.82
C PHE A 32 -17.50 8.78 15.88
N ASP A 33 -17.52 9.33 17.09
CA ASP A 33 -17.98 10.70 17.34
C ASP A 33 -16.86 11.63 17.83
N GLY A 34 -17.13 12.94 17.73
CA GLY A 34 -16.27 13.98 18.28
C GLY A 34 -14.83 13.92 17.75
N LEU A 35 -13.84 13.98 18.64
CA LEU A 35 -12.42 14.01 18.24
C LEU A 35 -11.94 12.68 17.62
N ARG A 36 -12.58 11.56 17.98
CA ARG A 36 -12.23 10.24 17.44
C ARG A 36 -12.60 10.14 15.97
N TRP A 37 -13.73 10.71 15.58
CA TRP A 37 -14.14 10.81 14.18
C TRP A 37 -13.08 11.54 13.34
N TRP A 38 -12.61 12.70 13.81
CA TRP A 38 -11.60 13.48 13.09
C TRP A 38 -10.28 12.74 12.93
N THR A 39 -9.83 12.04 13.97
CA THR A 39 -8.60 11.26 13.92
C THR A 39 -8.74 10.08 12.96
N ASP A 40 -9.88 9.39 13.02
CA ASP A 40 -10.17 8.26 12.17
C ASP A 40 -10.26 8.65 10.68
N GLN A 41 -11.06 9.68 10.35
CA GLN A 41 -11.15 10.20 8.99
C GLN A 41 -9.82 10.81 8.52
N GLY A 42 -9.07 11.44 9.42
CA GLY A 42 -7.74 11.96 9.10
C GLY A 42 -6.80 10.86 8.63
N LEU A 43 -6.69 9.78 9.41
CA LEU A 43 -5.74 8.69 9.17
C LEU A 43 -6.18 7.74 8.05
N HIS A 44 -7.48 7.49 7.91
CA HIS A 44 -7.99 6.48 6.98
C HIS A 44 -8.65 7.03 5.72
N THR A 45 -8.89 8.34 5.65
CA THR A 45 -9.49 8.99 4.47
C THR A 45 -8.59 10.10 3.93
N ALA A 46 -8.34 11.14 4.73
CA ALA A 46 -7.67 12.35 4.26
C ALA A 46 -6.20 12.10 3.88
N VAL A 47 -5.42 11.45 4.75
CA VAL A 47 -4.00 11.14 4.51
C VAL A 47 -3.81 10.21 3.30
N PRO A 48 -4.56 9.10 3.14
CA PRO A 48 -4.49 8.27 1.94
C PRO A 48 -4.75 9.03 0.64
N ILE A 49 -5.80 9.84 0.59
CA ILE A 49 -6.13 10.64 -0.59
C ILE A 49 -5.02 11.67 -0.86
N ALA A 50 -4.60 12.41 0.15
CA ALA A 50 -3.58 13.45 0.02
C ALA A 50 -2.25 12.87 -0.47
N LEU A 51 -1.82 11.72 0.07
CA LEU A 51 -0.57 11.09 -0.35
C LEU A 51 -0.65 10.58 -1.79
N PHE A 52 -1.78 10.00 -2.19
CA PHE A 52 -1.98 9.54 -3.57
C PHE A 52 -1.96 10.70 -4.57
N LEU A 53 -2.67 11.80 -4.26
CA LEU A 53 -2.67 13.01 -5.08
C LEU A 53 -1.28 13.65 -5.14
N TRP A 54 -0.57 13.72 -4.01
CA TRP A 54 0.81 14.20 -3.97
C TRP A 54 1.72 13.34 -4.86
N TRP A 55 1.57 12.02 -4.82
CA TRP A 55 2.37 11.14 -5.66
C TRP A 55 2.11 11.35 -7.15
N LEU A 56 0.83 11.56 -7.52
CA LEU A 56 0.40 11.87 -8.88
C LEU A 56 0.83 13.26 -9.37
N ALA A 57 1.08 14.22 -8.48
CA ALA A 57 1.50 15.57 -8.87
C ALA A 57 3.02 15.77 -8.81
N PHE A 58 3.69 15.23 -7.79
CA PHE A 58 5.04 15.68 -7.42
C PHE A 58 6.09 14.57 -7.29
N ALA A 59 5.68 13.33 -6.97
CA ALA A 59 6.65 12.28 -6.64
C ALA A 59 7.45 11.79 -7.86
N PRO A 60 8.73 11.39 -7.66
CA PRO A 60 9.53 10.78 -8.70
C PRO A 60 8.97 9.41 -9.09
N ARG A 61 8.91 9.13 -10.40
CA ARG A 61 8.34 7.90 -10.96
C ARG A 61 9.34 7.10 -11.81
N ALA A 62 10.48 7.70 -12.14
CA ALA A 62 11.49 7.10 -13.01
C ALA A 62 12.05 5.80 -12.41
N GLY A 63 12.23 4.78 -13.25
CA GLY A 63 12.80 3.50 -12.84
C GLY A 63 11.82 2.52 -12.17
N LEU A 64 10.54 2.87 -12.00
CA LEU A 64 9.53 1.93 -11.50
C LEU A 64 9.30 0.77 -12.48
N ALA A 65 9.44 -0.45 -11.97
CA ALA A 65 9.32 -1.70 -12.71
C ALA A 65 8.30 -2.62 -12.03
N ARG A 66 7.71 -3.55 -12.81
CA ARG A 66 6.68 -4.48 -12.32
C ARG A 66 7.17 -5.33 -11.14
N ARG A 67 8.47 -5.65 -11.08
CA ARG A 67 9.07 -6.38 -9.95
C ARG A 67 8.83 -5.67 -8.61
N HIS A 68 8.79 -4.33 -8.58
CA HIS A 68 8.58 -3.60 -7.33
C HIS A 68 7.22 -3.88 -6.71
N ALA A 69 6.21 -4.25 -7.51
CA ALA A 69 4.90 -4.65 -7.00
C ALA A 69 4.99 -5.89 -6.08
N LEU A 70 5.88 -6.85 -6.39
CA LEU A 70 6.14 -7.99 -5.52
C LEU A 70 6.93 -7.57 -4.27
N TRP A 71 7.93 -6.71 -4.43
CA TRP A 71 8.76 -6.25 -3.32
C TRP A 71 7.94 -5.48 -2.27
N TRP A 72 6.97 -4.68 -2.70
CA TRP A 72 6.13 -3.92 -1.77
C TRP A 72 5.18 -4.78 -0.93
N ILE A 73 4.96 -6.05 -1.27
CA ILE A 73 4.22 -7.00 -0.43
C ILE A 73 5.03 -7.34 0.84
N GLY A 74 6.36 -7.19 0.80
CA GLY A 74 7.23 -7.53 1.93
C GLY A 74 6.86 -6.77 3.22
N TRP A 75 6.49 -5.49 3.12
CA TRP A 75 6.12 -4.70 4.29
C TRP A 75 4.81 -5.17 4.97
N PRO A 76 3.66 -5.24 4.27
CA PRO A 76 2.45 -5.79 4.87
C PRO A 76 2.61 -7.27 5.24
N GLY A 77 3.42 -8.05 4.52
CA GLY A 77 3.73 -9.44 4.87
C GLY A 77 4.47 -9.56 6.21
N LEU A 78 5.45 -8.68 6.46
CA LEU A 78 6.16 -8.63 7.75
C LEU A 78 5.22 -8.25 8.89
N TYR A 79 4.38 -7.23 8.67
CA TYR A 79 3.39 -6.83 9.67
C TYR A 79 2.34 -7.93 9.93
N MET A 80 1.88 -8.63 8.87
CA MET A 80 0.98 -9.78 8.99
C MET A 80 1.57 -10.87 9.88
N LEU A 81 2.83 -11.23 9.66
CA LEU A 81 3.52 -12.23 10.47
C LEU A 81 3.59 -11.79 11.93
N TYR A 82 3.97 -10.53 12.18
CA TYR A 82 3.96 -9.96 13.52
C TYR A 82 2.57 -10.00 14.16
N ALA A 83 1.52 -9.62 13.42
CA ALA A 83 0.14 -9.57 13.92
C ALA A 83 -0.40 -10.95 14.31
N LEU A 84 -0.08 -11.99 13.54
CA LEU A 84 -0.43 -13.38 13.85
C LEU A 84 0.34 -13.89 15.07
N ILE A 85 1.67 -13.72 15.10
CA ILE A 85 2.48 -14.16 16.24
C ILE A 85 2.01 -13.49 17.53
N ARG A 86 1.80 -12.18 17.49
CA ARG A 86 1.29 -11.42 18.64
C ARG A 86 -0.11 -11.88 19.04
N GLY A 87 -0.97 -12.17 18.07
CA GLY A 87 -2.34 -12.64 18.32
C GLY A 87 -2.37 -13.97 19.07
N GLU A 88 -1.48 -14.91 18.73
CA GLU A 88 -1.32 -16.18 19.42
C GLU A 88 -0.75 -16.01 20.84
N ILE A 89 0.17 -15.06 21.05
CA ILE A 89 0.74 -14.77 22.37
C ILE A 89 -0.26 -14.08 23.30
N ASP A 90 -0.94 -13.05 22.81
CA ASP A 90 -1.85 -12.20 23.60
C ASP A 90 -3.28 -12.78 23.68
N GLY A 91 -3.58 -13.84 22.92
CA GLY A 91 -4.92 -14.41 22.78
C GLY A 91 -5.91 -13.49 22.04
N ARG A 92 -5.44 -12.43 21.37
CA ARG A 92 -6.29 -11.46 20.66
C ARG A 92 -5.67 -11.02 19.33
N HIS A 93 -6.32 -11.44 18.25
CA HIS A 93 -5.98 -10.99 16.89
C HIS A 93 -6.54 -9.59 16.61
N PRO A 94 -5.84 -8.75 15.84
CA PRO A 94 -6.25 -7.37 15.60
C PRO A 94 -7.45 -7.26 14.65
N TYR A 95 -7.64 -8.24 13.75
CA TYR A 95 -8.72 -8.24 12.76
C TYR A 95 -9.37 -9.61 12.64
N PHE A 96 -10.69 -9.62 12.42
CA PHE A 96 -11.48 -10.84 12.31
C PHE A 96 -11.05 -11.76 11.16
N PHE A 97 -10.47 -11.20 10.09
CA PHE A 97 -10.05 -11.94 8.89
C PHE A 97 -8.67 -12.60 9.02
N ILE A 98 -7.92 -12.31 10.09
CA ILE A 98 -6.64 -12.96 10.44
C ILE A 98 -6.69 -13.48 11.88
N ASP A 99 -7.82 -14.09 12.25
CA ASP A 99 -8.09 -14.63 13.59
C ASP A 99 -8.32 -16.14 13.53
N PRO A 100 -7.25 -16.97 13.57
CA PRO A 100 -7.37 -18.42 13.47
C PRO A 100 -8.29 -19.05 14.52
N PRO A 101 -8.30 -18.64 15.80
CA PRO A 101 -9.27 -19.11 16.78
C PRO A 101 -10.74 -18.87 16.38
N LYS A 102 -11.02 -17.79 15.65
CA LYS A 102 -12.39 -17.40 15.28
C LYS A 102 -12.86 -18.01 13.96
N ILE A 103 -12.02 -18.00 12.93
CA ILE A 103 -12.41 -18.41 11.57
C ILE A 103 -11.64 -19.63 11.05
N GLY A 104 -10.69 -20.16 11.82
CA GLY A 104 -9.84 -21.28 11.41
C GLY A 104 -8.73 -20.89 10.45
N TRP A 105 -7.67 -21.70 10.39
CA TRP A 105 -6.49 -21.43 9.56
C TRP A 105 -6.77 -21.43 8.06
N GLY A 106 -7.69 -22.28 7.57
CA GLY A 106 -8.05 -22.32 6.15
C GLY A 106 -8.55 -20.96 5.62
N PRO A 107 -9.60 -20.40 6.22
CA PRO A 107 -10.08 -19.05 5.88
C PRO A 107 -9.05 -17.94 6.10
N VAL A 108 -8.24 -18.00 7.15
CA VAL A 108 -7.13 -17.02 7.36
C VAL A 108 -6.15 -17.04 6.18
N LEU A 109 -5.73 -18.23 5.72
CA LEU A 109 -4.83 -18.36 4.58
C LEU A 109 -5.45 -17.79 3.29
N LEU A 110 -6.75 -17.99 3.08
CA LEU A 110 -7.46 -17.39 1.94
C LEU A 110 -7.44 -15.85 2.01
N TRP A 111 -7.65 -15.25 3.18
CA TRP A 111 -7.55 -13.80 3.37
C TRP A 111 -6.14 -13.27 3.10
N ILE A 112 -5.11 -13.97 3.59
CA ILE A 112 -3.70 -13.61 3.37
C ILE A 112 -3.41 -13.60 1.86
N VAL A 113 -3.80 -14.66 1.14
CA VAL A 113 -3.59 -14.77 -0.31
C VAL A 113 -4.39 -13.69 -1.05
N ALA A 114 -5.66 -13.50 -0.71
CA ALA A 114 -6.53 -12.52 -1.36
C ALA A 114 -5.98 -11.09 -1.20
N LEU A 115 -5.61 -10.69 0.02
CA LEU A 115 -5.00 -9.38 0.28
C LEU A 115 -3.65 -9.26 -0.42
N GLY A 116 -2.82 -10.31 -0.43
CA GLY A 116 -1.56 -10.35 -1.17
C GLY A 116 -1.76 -10.08 -2.67
N VAL A 117 -2.77 -10.70 -3.28
CA VAL A 117 -3.15 -10.46 -4.68
C VAL A 117 -3.62 -9.01 -4.89
N VAL A 118 -4.45 -8.47 -3.98
CA VAL A 118 -4.88 -7.07 -4.05
C VAL A 118 -3.69 -6.11 -4.00
N PHE A 119 -2.77 -6.30 -3.07
CA PHE A 119 -1.52 -5.51 -2.99
C PHE A 119 -0.70 -5.60 -4.27
N TRP A 120 -0.54 -6.82 -4.81
CA TRP A 120 0.22 -7.04 -6.04
C TRP A 120 -0.42 -6.33 -7.24
N LEU A 121 -1.72 -6.50 -7.46
CA LEU A 121 -2.47 -5.87 -8.54
C LEU A 121 -2.46 -4.34 -8.42
N ALA A 122 -2.69 -3.81 -7.23
CA ALA A 122 -2.61 -2.37 -6.97
C ALA A 122 -1.19 -1.81 -7.23
N GLY A 123 -0.15 -2.56 -6.87
CA GLY A 123 1.23 -2.22 -7.20
C GLY A 123 1.49 -2.19 -8.71
N LEU A 124 0.94 -3.14 -9.47
CA LEU A 124 1.02 -3.15 -10.93
C LEU A 124 0.30 -1.96 -11.55
N VAL A 125 -0.88 -1.59 -11.04
CA VAL A 125 -1.63 -0.39 -11.46
C VAL A 125 -0.79 0.85 -11.22
N LEU A 126 -0.18 0.98 -10.04
CA LEU A 126 0.63 2.13 -9.69
C LEU A 126 1.88 2.25 -10.58
N VAL A 127 2.54 1.12 -10.90
CA VAL A 127 3.63 1.09 -11.90
C VAL A 127 3.13 1.48 -13.30
N ALA A 128 1.92 1.06 -13.70
CA ALA A 128 1.36 1.43 -15.00
C ALA A 128 1.05 2.93 -15.08
N LEU A 129 0.46 3.52 -14.03
CA LEU A 129 0.22 4.96 -13.92
C LEU A 129 1.54 5.77 -13.99
N ALA A 130 2.57 5.28 -13.31
CA ALA A 130 3.90 5.88 -13.33
C ALA A 130 4.51 5.92 -14.73
N LYS A 131 4.34 4.86 -15.52
CA LYS A 131 4.86 4.78 -16.89
C LYS A 131 4.09 5.68 -17.86
N LYS A 132 2.76 5.75 -17.73
CA LYS A 132 1.92 6.63 -18.56
C LYS A 132 2.26 8.12 -18.37
N SER A 133 2.69 8.49 -17.17
CA SER A 133 3.00 9.87 -16.81
C SER A 133 4.42 10.32 -17.19
N GLN A 134 5.26 9.43 -17.75
CA GLN A 134 6.65 9.78 -18.07
C GLN A 134 6.77 10.36 -19.48
N PRO A 135 7.52 11.47 -19.65
CA PRO A 135 7.86 11.97 -20.98
C PRO A 135 8.59 10.89 -21.77
N ARG A 136 8.23 10.70 -23.05
CA ARG A 136 8.95 9.78 -23.94
C ARG A 136 10.41 10.25 -24.04
N PRO A 137 11.41 9.33 -23.98
CA PRO A 137 12.79 9.71 -24.17
C PRO A 137 12.96 10.34 -25.57
N SER A 138 13.48 11.57 -25.63
CA SER A 138 13.76 12.24 -26.90
C SER A 138 14.91 11.51 -27.60
N SER A 139 14.71 11.16 -28.88
CA SER A 139 15.66 10.39 -29.71
C SER A 139 16.92 11.16 -30.13
N SER A 140 17.25 12.29 -29.48
CA SER A 140 18.23 13.26 -29.97
C SER A 140 19.67 13.04 -29.46
N ARG A 141 20.15 11.79 -29.40
CA ARG A 141 21.57 11.46 -29.15
C ARG A 141 22.13 10.36 -30.07
N ARG A 142 21.78 10.40 -31.36
CA ARG A 142 22.56 9.75 -32.43
C ARG A 142 23.00 10.79 -33.46
N CYS A 143 23.83 11.72 -33.03
CA CYS A 143 24.72 12.48 -33.91
C CYS A 143 25.91 12.90 -33.05
N ARG A 144 26.92 12.03 -32.98
CA ARG A 144 28.30 12.50 -32.86
C ARG A 144 29.16 11.72 -33.86
N PRO A 145 29.98 12.43 -34.64
CA PRO A 145 30.72 11.90 -35.78
C PRO A 145 31.81 10.91 -35.37
#